data_AF-A0A954JRH6-F1
#
_entry.id   AF-A0A954JRH6-F1
#
_cell.length_a   1.000
_cell.length_b   1.000
_cell.length_c   1.000
_cell.angle_alpha   90.00
_cell.angle_beta   90.00
_cell.angle_gamma   90.00
#
_symmetry.space_group_name_H-M   'P 1'
#
loop_
_entity.id
_entity.type
_entity.pdbx_description
1 polymer ?
#
loop_
_entity_poly.entity_id
_entity_poly.type
_entity_poly.pdbx_seq_one_letter_code
_entity_poly.pdbx_strand_id
1 'polypeptide(L)'
;MIDTSAFKKSVCFLYKGEPMIIVDYTVSSPTARGGNTIFKVKLRNLKTGQILNESIRSGEKFEDVDMERHKASFLYSDGSAWHFMDDETYEQFEFDQNALGGDELYLVDGIQGLQAMLIDGVVASIELPMTVVMTAIECDPTIKGATAQAQLKPC
;
A
#
# COMPACT_ATOMS: atom_id res chain seq x y z
N MET A 1 13.75 15.42 0.24
CA MET A 1 13.56 15.65 -1.22
C MET A 1 13.67 14.29 -1.90
N ILE A 2 12.59 13.84 -2.52
CA ILE A 2 12.44 12.50 -3.10
C ILE A 2 12.77 12.56 -4.58
N ASP A 3 13.63 11.64 -5.04
CA ASP A 3 13.92 11.42 -6.46
C ASP A 3 13.05 10.27 -6.97
N THR A 4 12.76 10.26 -8.27
CA THR A 4 12.16 9.13 -9.00
C THR A 4 12.77 7.76 -8.70
N SER A 5 14.05 7.67 -8.32
CA SER A 5 14.68 6.41 -7.89
C SER A 5 14.12 5.84 -6.58
N ALA A 6 13.53 6.67 -5.73
CA ALA A 6 12.93 6.28 -4.46
C ALA A 6 11.42 5.97 -4.59
N PHE A 7 10.85 6.04 -5.79
CA PHE A 7 9.43 5.75 -6.01
C PHE A 7 9.12 4.29 -5.69
N LYS A 8 8.33 4.10 -4.64
CA LYS A 8 7.77 2.84 -4.17
C LYS A 8 6.35 3.09 -3.69
N LYS A 9 5.57 2.02 -3.52
CA LYS A 9 4.28 2.12 -2.83
C LYS A 9 4.48 2.72 -1.43
N SER A 10 3.49 3.47 -0.97
CA SER A 10 3.46 4.12 0.35
C SER A 10 4.46 5.25 0.57
N VAL A 11 5.18 5.68 -0.46
CA VAL A 11 5.98 6.91 -0.42
C VAL A 11 5.06 8.13 -0.57
N CYS A 12 5.19 9.09 0.32
CA CYS A 12 4.48 10.37 0.26
C CYS A 12 5.40 11.50 -0.17
N PHE A 13 4.86 12.42 -0.95
CA PHE A 13 5.54 13.64 -1.34
C PHE A 13 4.52 14.74 -1.66
N LEU A 14 4.99 15.97 -1.66
CA LEU A 14 4.19 17.13 -2.08
C LEU A 14 4.12 17.16 -3.60
N TYR A 15 2.91 17.07 -4.13
CA TYR A 15 2.63 17.23 -5.56
C TYR A 15 1.57 18.31 -5.76
N LYS A 16 1.91 19.34 -6.54
CA LYS A 16 1.05 20.51 -6.78
C LYS A 16 0.57 21.20 -5.49
N GLY A 17 1.35 21.12 -4.41
CA GLY A 17 1.04 21.73 -3.10
C GLY A 17 0.17 20.87 -2.18
N GLU A 18 -0.18 19.64 -2.59
CA GLU A 18 -0.97 18.72 -1.78
C GLU A 18 -0.17 17.45 -1.47
N PRO A 19 -0.32 16.87 -0.25
CA PRO A 19 0.37 15.65 0.12
C PRO A 19 -0.27 14.47 -0.61
N MET A 20 0.54 13.76 -1.40
CA MET A 20 0.10 12.61 -2.18
C MET A 20 0.94 11.38 -1.85
N ILE A 21 0.28 10.23 -1.79
CA ILE A 21 0.90 8.91 -1.63
C ILE A 21 0.91 8.15 -2.94
N ILE A 22 1.98 7.41 -3.21
CA ILE A 22 2.03 6.46 -4.32
C ILE A 22 1.26 5.20 -3.91
N VAL A 23 0.11 4.97 -4.54
CA VAL A 23 -0.67 3.73 -4.39
C VAL A 23 -0.09 2.63 -5.28
N ASP A 24 0.24 3.00 -6.51
CA ASP A 24 0.79 2.08 -7.48
C ASP A 24 1.66 2.81 -8.50
N TYR A 25 2.59 2.10 -9.13
CA TYR A 25 3.41 2.68 -10.18
C TYR A 25 3.87 1.63 -11.19
N THR A 26 3.99 2.06 -12.44
CA THR A 26 4.54 1.26 -13.53
C THR A 26 5.70 2.01 -14.17
N VAL A 27 6.83 1.31 -14.32
CA VAL A 27 8.01 1.86 -14.97
C VAL A 27 8.01 1.48 -16.44
N SER A 28 8.06 2.49 -17.33
CA SER A 28 8.17 2.32 -18.76
C SER A 28 9.52 2.87 -19.21
N SER A 29 10.49 1.96 -19.43
CA SER A 29 11.79 2.31 -19.98
C SER A 29 11.75 2.19 -21.51
N PRO A 30 12.01 3.27 -22.26
CA PRO A 30 12.06 3.20 -23.72
C PRO A 30 13.24 2.32 -24.18
N THR A 31 12.98 1.44 -25.15
CA THR A 31 13.96 0.47 -25.69
C THR A 31 15.07 1.12 -26.54
N ALA A 32 14.90 2.39 -26.93
CA ALA A 32 15.86 3.15 -27.69
C ALA A 32 16.95 3.75 -26.77
N ARG A 33 18.23 3.62 -27.17
CA ARG A 33 19.36 4.23 -26.47
C ARG A 33 19.17 5.74 -26.38
N GLY A 34 18.87 6.25 -25.19
CA GLY A 34 18.72 7.69 -24.90
C GLY A 34 17.30 8.18 -24.60
N GLY A 35 16.30 7.28 -24.55
CA GLY A 35 14.97 7.68 -24.08
C GLY A 35 14.90 7.80 -22.56
N ASN A 36 14.23 8.83 -22.04
CA ASN A 36 14.00 8.99 -20.61
C ASN A 36 12.99 7.96 -20.11
N THR A 37 13.30 7.29 -19.00
CA THR A 37 12.35 6.42 -18.29
C THR A 37 11.16 7.23 -17.78
N ILE A 38 9.95 6.72 -18.03
CA ILE A 38 8.69 7.34 -17.61
C ILE A 38 8.07 6.46 -16.52
N PHE A 39 7.76 7.06 -15.39
CA PHE A 39 7.02 6.47 -14.30
C PHE A 39 5.55 6.86 -14.43
N LYS A 40 4.67 5.89 -14.72
CA LYS A 40 3.22 6.09 -14.63
C LYS A 40 2.83 5.80 -13.19
N VAL A 41 2.55 6.83 -12.41
CA VAL A 41 2.22 6.72 -10.99
C VAL A 41 0.73 6.94 -10.79
N LYS A 42 0.13 6.11 -9.93
CA LYS A 42 -1.19 6.29 -9.38
C LYS A 42 -1.01 6.92 -8.01
N LEU A 43 -1.27 8.22 -7.94
CA LEU A 43 -1.18 9.02 -6.73
C LEU A 43 -2.54 9.08 -6.06
N ARG A 44 -2.58 9.04 -4.74
CA ARG A 44 -3.77 9.34 -3.97
C ARG A 44 -3.51 10.55 -3.10
N ASN A 45 -4.40 11.52 -3.19
CA ASN A 45 -4.39 12.69 -2.35
C ASN A 45 -4.81 12.30 -0.94
N LEU A 46 -3.97 12.64 0.04
CA LEU A 46 -4.16 12.23 1.42
C LEU A 46 -5.19 13.11 2.15
N LYS A 47 -5.45 14.32 1.66
CA LYS A 47 -6.48 15.22 2.21
C LYS A 47 -7.87 14.95 1.64
N THR A 48 -7.96 14.66 0.34
CA THR A 48 -9.25 14.52 -0.36
C THR A 48 -9.61 13.09 -0.73
N GLY A 49 -8.68 12.14 -0.62
CA GLY A 49 -8.84 10.77 -1.07
C GLY A 49 -8.83 10.59 -2.61
N GLN A 50 -8.74 11.69 -3.37
CA GLN A 50 -8.79 11.66 -4.84
C GLN A 50 -7.61 10.88 -5.43
N ILE A 51 -7.89 10.00 -6.38
CA ILE A 51 -6.86 9.25 -7.12
C ILE A 51 -6.54 9.98 -8.44
N LEU A 52 -5.25 10.21 -8.67
CA LEU A 52 -4.67 10.88 -9.84
C LEU A 52 -3.72 9.92 -10.56
N ASN A 53 -3.78 9.87 -11.88
CA ASN A 53 -2.82 9.11 -12.69
C ASN A 53 -1.91 10.10 -13.41
N GLU A 54 -0.63 10.12 -13.04
CA GLU A 54 0.35 11.07 -13.55
C GLU A 54 1.53 10.35 -14.19
N SER A 55 2.18 11.00 -15.15
CA SER A 55 3.38 10.49 -15.81
C SER A 55 4.58 11.36 -15.47
N ILE A 56 5.47 10.84 -14.63
CA ILE A 56 6.65 11.54 -14.11
C ILE A 56 7.89 11.07 -14.87
N ARG A 57 8.74 12.01 -15.30
CA ARG A 57 9.99 11.68 -15.97
C ARG A 57 11.09 11.42 -14.95
N SER A 58 11.98 10.48 -15.26
CA SER A 58 13.18 10.21 -14.46
C SER A 58 14.00 11.49 -14.22
N GLY A 59 14.44 11.70 -12.98
CA GLY A 59 15.23 12.84 -12.53
C GLY A 59 14.44 14.04 -11.99
N GLU A 60 13.11 13.98 -12.00
CA GLU A 60 12.28 14.94 -11.27
C GLU A 60 12.43 14.75 -9.75
N LYS A 61 12.45 15.87 -9.02
CA LYS A 61 12.61 15.90 -7.57
C LYS A 61 11.36 16.48 -6.92
N PHE A 62 10.91 15.83 -5.86
CA PHE A 62 9.72 16.20 -5.10
C PHE A 62 10.08 16.56 -3.67
N GLU A 63 9.30 17.43 -3.05
CA GLU A 63 9.43 17.73 -1.63
C GLU A 63 8.88 16.57 -0.79
N ASP A 64 9.59 16.25 0.28
CA ASP A 64 9.20 15.18 1.19
C ASP A 64 8.06 15.65 2.09
N VAL A 65 7.26 14.72 2.58
CA VAL A 65 6.22 15.00 3.58
C VAL A 65 6.55 14.20 4.81
N ASP A 66 6.72 14.89 5.94
CA ASP A 66 6.90 14.22 7.21
C ASP A 66 5.63 13.44 7.55
N MET A 67 5.79 12.13 7.72
CA MET A 67 4.74 11.23 8.14
C MET A 67 5.11 10.59 9.46
N GLU A 68 4.14 10.51 10.34
CA GLU A 68 4.25 9.80 11.61
C GLU A 68 3.80 8.35 11.41
N ARG A 69 4.53 7.40 11.98
CA ARG A 69 4.22 5.98 11.89
C ARG A 69 3.75 5.48 13.24
N HIS A 70 2.49 5.11 13.33
CA HIS A 70 1.88 4.57 14.54
C HIS A 70 1.65 3.08 14.36
N LYS A 71 1.85 2.31 15.42
CA LYS A 71 1.45 0.90 15.40
C LYS A 71 -0.06 0.85 15.54
N ALA A 72 -0.69 0.03 14.71
CA ALA A 72 -2.13 -0.15 14.78
C ALA A 72 -2.50 -1.62 14.70
N SER A 73 -3.62 -1.96 15.30
CA SER A 73 -4.23 -3.28 15.29
C SER A 73 -5.53 -3.23 14.50
N PHE A 74 -5.72 -4.21 13.62
CA PHE A 74 -7.00 -4.40 12.93
C PHE A 74 -8.04 -4.98 13.89
N LEU A 75 -9.26 -4.43 13.88
CA LEU A 75 -10.36 -4.90 14.72
C LEU A 75 -11.39 -5.70 13.92
N TYR A 76 -12.09 -5.04 12.98
CA TYR A 76 -13.11 -5.65 12.13
C TYR A 76 -13.41 -4.76 10.92
N SER A 77 -14.12 -5.31 9.94
CA SER A 77 -14.76 -4.53 8.87
C SER A 77 -16.26 -4.69 8.94
N ASP A 78 -16.99 -3.59 8.72
CA ASP A 78 -18.45 -3.57 8.63
C ASP A 78 -18.96 -3.66 7.17
N GLY A 79 -18.04 -3.83 6.22
CA GLY A 79 -18.34 -3.87 4.78
C GLY A 79 -18.39 -2.50 4.10
N SER A 80 -18.28 -1.40 4.84
CA SER A 80 -18.16 -0.03 4.31
C SER A 80 -16.81 0.61 4.66
N ALA A 81 -16.32 0.34 5.87
CA ALA A 81 -15.04 0.80 6.37
C ALA A 81 -14.30 -0.34 7.09
N TRP A 82 -13.01 -0.13 7.27
CA TRP A 82 -12.13 -0.97 8.10
C TRP A 82 -11.87 -0.23 9.40
N HIS A 83 -12.07 -0.92 10.52
CA HIS A 83 -11.88 -0.37 11.85
C HIS A 83 -10.55 -0.84 12.41
N PHE A 84 -9.75 0.11 12.89
CA PHE A 84 -8.45 -0.11 13.48
C PHE A 84 -8.38 0.56 14.85
N MET A 85 -7.39 0.15 15.64
CA MET A 85 -7.05 0.74 16.92
C MET A 85 -5.58 1.15 16.90
N ASP A 86 -5.28 2.36 17.34
CA ASP A 86 -3.91 2.78 17.61
C ASP A 86 -3.40 2.05 18.88
N ASP A 87 -2.25 1.39 18.79
CA ASP A 87 -1.71 0.58 19.89
C ASP A 87 -1.12 1.42 21.04
N GLU A 88 -0.81 2.70 20.79
CA GLU A 88 -0.24 3.62 21.77
C GLU A 88 -1.33 4.40 22.52
N THR A 89 -2.34 4.91 21.80
CA THR A 89 -3.42 5.72 22.39
C THR A 89 -4.68 4.93 22.71
N TYR A 90 -4.82 3.72 22.15
CA TYR A 90 -6.05 2.91 22.18
C TYR A 90 -7.27 3.61 21.54
N GLU A 91 -7.03 4.65 20.75
CA GLU A 91 -8.08 5.31 19.98
C GLU A 91 -8.46 4.47 18.76
N GLN A 92 -9.76 4.38 18.51
CA GLN A 92 -10.27 3.68 17.33
C GLN A 92 -10.45 4.67 16.19
N PHE A 93 -10.08 4.25 14.99
CA PHE A 93 -10.26 5.03 13.77
C PHE A 93 -10.75 4.13 12.63
N GLU A 94 -11.52 4.73 11.74
CA GLU A 94 -12.02 4.09 10.54
C GLU A 94 -11.16 4.46 9.33
N PHE A 95 -11.05 3.52 8.38
CA PHE A 95 -10.35 3.72 7.13
C PHE A 95 -11.22 3.21 5.97
N ASP A 96 -11.31 4.01 4.91
CA ASP A 96 -12.16 3.72 3.75
C ASP A 96 -11.76 2.39 3.09
N GLN A 97 -12.75 1.59 2.68
CA GLN A 97 -12.50 0.30 2.03
C GLN A 97 -11.74 0.43 0.72
N ASN A 98 -11.97 1.48 -0.06
CA ASN A 98 -11.29 1.69 -1.34
C ASN A 98 -9.83 2.15 -1.18
N ALA A 99 -9.44 2.50 0.04
CA ALA A 99 -8.15 3.08 0.37
C ALA A 99 -7.00 2.07 0.40
N LEU A 100 -7.30 0.80 0.68
CA LEU A 100 -6.33 -0.28 0.89
C LEU A 100 -5.80 -0.87 -0.41
N GLY A 101 -6.41 -0.55 -1.56
CA GLY A 101 -5.82 -0.81 -2.87
C GLY A 101 -5.52 -2.29 -3.17
N GLY A 102 -6.26 -3.22 -2.56
CA GLY A 102 -6.08 -4.66 -2.72
C GLY A 102 -5.34 -5.36 -1.58
N ASP A 103 -4.69 -4.60 -0.68
CA ASP A 103 -4.06 -5.18 0.52
C ASP A 103 -5.11 -5.67 1.54
N GLU A 104 -6.37 -5.28 1.35
CA GLU A 104 -7.54 -5.75 2.08
C GLU A 104 -7.69 -7.28 2.11
N LEU A 105 -7.22 -7.98 1.08
CA LEU A 105 -7.25 -9.45 1.02
C LEU A 105 -6.31 -10.11 2.04
N TYR A 106 -5.35 -9.35 2.57
CA TYR A 106 -4.36 -9.80 3.53
C TYR A 106 -4.60 -9.27 4.95
N LEU A 107 -5.69 -8.51 5.15
CA LEU A 107 -6.13 -8.10 6.49
C LEU A 107 -6.81 -9.27 7.20
N VAL A 108 -6.08 -9.84 8.16
CA VAL A 108 -6.58 -10.90 9.03
C VAL A 108 -6.62 -10.43 10.48
N ASP A 109 -7.55 -11.00 11.25
CA ASP A 109 -7.60 -10.78 12.69
C ASP A 109 -6.27 -11.22 13.34
N GLY A 110 -5.78 -10.41 14.28
CA GLY A 110 -4.51 -10.62 14.96
C GLY A 110 -3.25 -10.40 14.09
N ILE A 111 -3.37 -9.73 12.93
CA ILE A 111 -2.20 -9.34 12.13
C ILE A 111 -1.23 -8.49 12.96
N GLN A 112 0.05 -8.89 12.99
CA GLN A 112 1.08 -8.17 13.73
C GLN A 112 1.88 -7.26 12.81
N GLY A 113 2.28 -6.10 13.32
CA GLY A 113 3.18 -5.18 12.61
C GLY A 113 2.47 -4.31 11.57
N LEU A 114 1.16 -4.13 11.70
CA LEU A 114 0.42 -3.15 10.92
C LEU A 114 0.76 -1.73 11.41
N GLN A 115 0.96 -0.82 10.47
CA GLN A 115 1.32 0.57 10.76
C GLN A 115 0.32 1.54 10.13
N ALA A 116 -0.17 2.48 10.92
CA ALA A 116 -0.89 3.64 10.43
C ALA A 116 0.09 4.78 10.14
N MET A 117 -0.03 5.38 8.96
CA MET A 117 0.74 6.54 8.55
C MET A 117 -0.12 7.77 8.75
N LEU A 118 0.30 8.69 9.61
CA LEU A 118 -0.42 9.91 9.92
C LEU A 118 0.28 11.12 9.30
N ILE A 119 -0.52 12.09 8.85
CA ILE A 119 -0.06 13.41 8.41
C ILE A 119 -0.88 14.44 9.15
N ASP A 120 -0.22 15.33 9.90
CA ASP A 120 -0.87 16.35 10.73
C ASP A 120 -1.96 15.76 11.66
N GLY A 121 -1.74 14.55 12.17
CA GLY A 121 -2.68 13.82 13.03
C GLY A 121 -3.83 13.10 12.32
N VAL A 122 -3.89 13.12 10.98
CA VAL A 122 -4.91 12.41 10.19
C VAL A 122 -4.32 11.15 9.58
N VAL A 123 -5.01 10.01 9.73
CA VAL A 123 -4.60 8.73 9.15
C VAL A 123 -4.70 8.81 7.62
N ALA A 124 -3.54 8.77 6.97
CA ALA A 124 -3.35 8.92 5.54
C ALA A 124 -3.29 7.57 4.81
N SER A 125 -2.62 6.57 5.42
CA SER A 125 -2.53 5.22 4.86
C SER A 125 -2.30 4.15 5.92
N ILE A 126 -2.61 2.91 5.57
CA ILE A 126 -2.27 1.72 6.35
C ILE A 126 -1.22 0.92 5.60
N GLU A 127 -0.11 0.59 6.27
CA GLU A 127 0.96 -0.24 5.75
C GLU A 127 0.88 -1.62 6.43
N LEU A 128 0.68 -2.66 5.62
CA LEU A 128 0.71 -4.04 6.09
C LEU A 128 2.14 -4.55 6.18
N PRO A 129 2.42 -5.53 7.07
CA PRO A 129 3.71 -6.21 7.09
C PRO A 129 3.99 -6.91 5.75
N MET A 130 5.27 -7.00 5.38
CA MET A 130 5.75 -7.69 4.17
C MET A 130 5.33 -9.17 4.07
N THR A 131 5.03 -9.79 5.20
CA THR A 131 4.63 -11.20 5.28
C THR A 131 3.47 -11.34 6.25
N VAL A 132 2.42 -12.02 5.82
CA VAL A 132 1.27 -12.37 6.65
C VAL A 132 1.17 -13.88 6.79
N VAL A 133 0.76 -14.34 7.97
CA VAL A 133 0.45 -15.76 8.21
C VAL A 133 -1.06 -15.92 8.12
N MET A 134 -1.50 -16.75 7.17
CA MET A 134 -2.92 -17.02 6.94
C MET A 134 -3.16 -18.53 7.01
N THR A 135 -4.35 -18.92 7.47
CA THR A 135 -4.76 -20.32 7.50
C THR A 135 -5.52 -20.65 6.22
N ALA A 136 -5.09 -21.68 5.48
CA ALA A 136 -5.84 -22.20 4.34
C ALA A 136 -7.10 -22.94 4.84
N ILE A 137 -8.28 -22.47 4.42
CA ILE A 137 -9.57 -23.02 4.85
C ILE A 137 -9.99 -24.22 3.99
N GLU A 138 -9.73 -24.13 2.68
CA GLU A 138 -10.05 -25.16 1.70
C GLU A 138 -8.88 -25.30 0.75
N CYS A 139 -8.63 -26.52 0.28
CA CYS A 139 -7.52 -26.78 -0.60
C CYS A 139 -7.75 -28.08 -1.37
N ASP A 140 -7.52 -28.06 -2.67
CA ASP A 140 -7.73 -29.23 -3.52
C ASP A 140 -6.93 -30.46 -3.05
N PRO A 141 -7.40 -31.68 -3.34
CA PRO A 141 -6.66 -32.89 -2.99
C PRO A 141 -5.30 -32.95 -3.71
N THR A 142 -4.33 -33.62 -3.11
CA THR A 142 -3.00 -33.81 -3.70
C THR A 142 -3.08 -34.49 -5.06
N ILE A 143 -2.42 -33.90 -6.07
CA ILE A 143 -2.25 -34.49 -7.41
C ILE A 143 -1.37 -35.73 -7.27
N LYS A 144 -1.95 -36.93 -7.44
CA LYS A 144 -1.21 -38.20 -7.37
C LYS A 144 -0.08 -38.22 -8.41
N GLY A 145 1.14 -38.55 -7.98
CA GLY A 145 2.31 -38.70 -8.86
C GLY A 145 3.10 -37.42 -9.15
N ALA A 146 2.66 -36.26 -8.64
CA ALA A 146 3.42 -35.00 -8.74
C ALA A 146 4.56 -34.95 -7.70
N THR A 147 5.68 -34.34 -8.07
CA THR A 147 6.78 -34.02 -7.14
C THR A 147 6.39 -32.82 -6.27
N ALA A 148 7.02 -32.67 -5.09
CA ALA A 148 6.69 -31.60 -4.13
C ALA A 148 6.73 -30.16 -4.72
N GLN A 149 7.51 -29.93 -5.79
CA GLN A 149 7.60 -28.63 -6.47
C GLN A 149 6.56 -28.45 -7.59
N ALA A 150 5.95 -29.53 -8.10
CA ALA A 150 4.99 -29.51 -9.22
C ALA A 150 3.52 -29.60 -8.76
N GLN A 151 3.26 -29.33 -7.48
CA GLN A 151 1.95 -29.52 -6.84
C GLN A 151 1.39 -28.19 -6.31
N LEU A 152 1.51 -27.11 -7.09
CA LEU A 152 0.75 -25.88 -6.82
C LEU A 152 -0.73 -26.18 -7.05
N LYS A 153 -1.49 -26.20 -5.97
CA LYS A 153 -2.93 -26.39 -5.97
C LYS A 153 -3.61 -25.11 -5.48
N PRO A 154 -4.81 -24.78 -5.98
CA PRO A 154 -5.55 -23.63 -5.48
C PRO A 154 -5.91 -23.88 -4.01
N CYS A 155 -5.61 -22.86 -3.20
CA CYS A 155 -5.89 -22.76 -1.77
C CYS A 155 -6.53 -21.39 -1.52
#